data_AF-A0A0C3MLW3-F1
#
_entry.id   AF-A0A0C3MLW3-F1
#
_cell.length_a   1.000
_cell.length_b   1.000
_cell.length_c   1.000
_cell.angle_alpha   90.00
_cell.angle_beta   90.00
_cell.angle_gamma   90.00
#
_symmetry.space_group_name_H-M   'P 1'
#
loop_
_entity.id
_entity.type
_entity.pdbx_description
1 polymer ?
#
loop_
_entity_poly.entity_id
_entity_poly.type
_entity_poly.pdbx_seq_one_letter_code
_entity_poly.pdbx_strand_id
1 'polypeptide(L)'
;CGCLEIDSAKALYRYVFHWVSFNYENIKALGQGARGDLNSSIIKGFKLPIPYADDPEKSLEEQARIVAILDKFDTLANSISEGLPREIELRQKQYAYFRDLLLSFPKTEEVEA
;
A
#
# COMPACT_ATOMS: atom_id res chain seq x y z
N CYS A 1 16.72 -5.81 -14.84
CA CYS A 1 16.43 -5.27 -13.48
C CYS A 1 17.11 -3.91 -13.40
N GLY A 2 16.38 -2.82 -13.62
CA GLY A 2 16.97 -1.48 -13.61
C GLY A 2 17.10 -0.99 -12.18
N CYS A 3 18.32 -0.75 -11.70
CA CYS A 3 18.56 0.03 -10.50
C CYS A 3 18.17 1.48 -10.83
N LEU A 4 16.95 1.88 -10.44
CA LEU A 4 16.55 3.28 -10.44
C LEU A 4 17.20 3.92 -9.22
N GLU A 5 18.30 4.63 -9.45
CA GLU A 5 18.91 5.49 -8.45
C GLU A 5 18.13 6.81 -8.41
N ILE A 6 17.61 7.15 -7.23
CA ILE A 6 16.89 8.40 -6.99
C ILE A 6 17.85 9.38 -6.36
N ASP A 7 17.95 10.55 -6.96
CA ASP A 7 18.68 11.68 -6.37
C ASP A 7 17.89 12.22 -5.17
N SER A 8 18.35 11.86 -3.97
CA SER A 8 17.73 12.26 -2.70
C SER A 8 17.69 13.78 -2.47
N ALA A 9 18.51 14.56 -3.18
CA ALA A 9 18.47 16.03 -3.11
C ALA A 9 17.27 16.61 -3.88
N LYS A 10 16.67 15.84 -4.80
CA LYS A 10 15.56 16.29 -5.65
C LYS A 10 14.24 15.64 -5.30
N ALA A 11 14.26 14.35 -4.94
CA ALA A 11 13.05 13.63 -4.65
C ALA A 11 13.22 12.62 -3.53
N LEU A 12 12.23 12.55 -2.65
CA LEU A 12 12.16 11.52 -1.61
C LEU A 12 11.76 10.19 -2.24
N TYR A 13 12.43 9.10 -1.83
CA TYR A 13 12.12 7.74 -2.30
C TYR A 13 10.64 7.39 -2.13
N ARG A 14 10.06 7.68 -0.96
CA ARG A 14 8.64 7.40 -0.68
C ARG A 14 7.69 8.22 -1.56
N TYR A 15 8.08 9.44 -1.91
CA TYR A 15 7.28 10.28 -2.81
C TYR A 15 7.22 9.66 -4.21
N VAL A 16 8.38 9.25 -4.74
CA VAL A 16 8.47 8.56 -6.03
C VAL A 16 7.72 7.24 -5.99
N PHE A 17 7.83 6.46 -4.91
CA PHE A 17 7.07 5.23 -4.70
C PHE A 17 5.57 5.46 -4.83
N HIS A 18 5.01 6.43 -4.09
CA HIS A 18 3.58 6.74 -4.16
C HIS A 18 3.13 7.19 -5.55
N TRP A 19 3.93 8.03 -6.21
CA TRP A 19 3.62 8.49 -7.57
C TRP A 19 3.62 7.35 -8.60
N VAL A 20 4.61 6.46 -8.52
CA VAL A 20 4.72 5.29 -9.42
C VAL A 20 3.60 4.30 -9.15
N SER A 21 3.29 4.03 -7.88
CA SER A 21 2.18 3.17 -7.47
C SER A 21 0.84 3.72 -7.97
N PHE A 22 0.61 5.03 -7.86
CA PHE A 22 -0.58 5.68 -8.40
C PHE A 22 -0.69 5.56 -9.92
N ASN A 23 0.44 5.65 -10.64
CA ASN A 23 0.48 5.57 -12.11
C ASN A 23 0.78 4.16 -12.64
N TYR A 24 0.71 3.12 -11.82
CA TYR A 24 1.17 1.79 -12.20
C TYR A 24 0.50 1.26 -13.47
N GLU A 25 -0.82 1.39 -13.59
CA GLU A 25 -1.55 0.93 -14.79
C GLU A 25 -1.19 1.77 -16.03
N ASN A 26 -0.99 3.08 -15.87
CA ASN A 26 -0.55 3.94 -16.97
C ASN A 26 0.84 3.54 -17.46
N ILE A 27 1.77 3.27 -16.53
CA ILE A 27 3.13 2.84 -16.84
C ILE A 27 3.07 1.47 -17.52
N LYS A 28 2.32 0.51 -16.96
CA LYS A 28 2.16 -0.85 -17.51
C LYS A 28 1.57 -0.85 -18.91
N ALA A 29 0.61 0.04 -19.20
CA ALA A 29 0.01 0.19 -20.52
C ALA A 29 1.00 0.66 -21.60
N LEU A 30 2.12 1.27 -21.21
CA LEU A 30 3.18 1.68 -22.14
C LEU A 30 4.09 0.50 -22.55
N GLY A 31 3.90 -0.69 -21.98
CA GLY A 31 4.66 -1.89 -22.36
C GLY A 31 4.61 -2.16 -23.87
N GLN A 32 5.75 -2.52 -24.46
CA GLN A 32 5.87 -2.73 -25.91
C GLN A 32 6.37 -4.15 -26.24
N GLY A 33 6.10 -4.59 -27.48
CA GLY A 33 6.50 -5.90 -27.99
C GLY A 33 5.55 -7.04 -27.60
N ALA A 34 5.86 -8.26 -28.04
CA ALA A 34 4.99 -9.42 -27.87
C ALA A 34 4.73 -9.82 -26.40
N ARG A 35 5.64 -9.45 -25.48
CA ARG A 35 5.49 -9.66 -24.04
C ARG A 35 4.91 -8.46 -23.29
N GLY A 36 4.82 -7.29 -23.92
CA GLY A 36 4.36 -6.06 -23.26
C GLY A 36 5.31 -5.57 -22.17
N ASP A 37 6.62 -5.81 -22.31
CA ASP A 37 7.60 -5.42 -21.30
C ASP A 37 7.93 -3.92 -21.38
N LEU A 38 8.31 -3.35 -20.23
CA LEU A 38 8.78 -1.97 -20.16
C LEU A 38 10.27 -1.90 -20.50
N ASN A 39 10.60 -1.03 -21.44
CA ASN A 39 11.99 -0.70 -21.76
C ASN A 39 12.50 0.48 -20.90
N SER A 40 13.82 0.58 -20.76
CA SER A 40 14.45 1.62 -19.95
C SER A 40 14.23 3.03 -20.49
N SER A 41 14.07 3.19 -21.80
CA SER A 41 13.76 4.49 -22.43
C SER A 41 12.39 5.02 -22.07
N ILE A 42 11.36 4.17 -22.00
CA ILE A 42 10.00 4.53 -21.60
C ILE A 42 10.01 4.98 -20.14
N ILE A 43 10.68 4.23 -19.27
CA ILE A 43 10.79 4.55 -17.85
C ILE A 43 11.50 5.91 -17.66
N LYS A 44 12.60 6.17 -18.37
CA LYS A 44 13.34 7.45 -18.30
C LYS A 44 12.56 8.62 -18.90
N GLY A 45 11.66 8.37 -19.85
CA GLY A 45 10.82 9.39 -20.47
C GLY A 45 9.57 9.74 -19.66
N PHE A 46 9.22 8.93 -18.66
CA PHE A 46 8.04 9.16 -17.83
C PHE A 46 8.30 10.31 -16.86
N LYS A 47 7.51 11.38 -16.98
CA LYS A 47 7.72 12.61 -16.19
C LYS A 47 7.17 12.45 -14.77
N LEU A 48 8.03 12.72 -13.79
CA LEU A 48 7.67 12.84 -12.38
C LEU A 48 7.39 14.32 -12.07
N PRO A 49 6.20 14.70 -11.58
CA PRO A 49 5.96 16.05 -11.10
C PRO A 49 6.76 16.28 -9.81
N ILE A 50 7.54 17.35 -9.78
CA ILE A 50 8.26 17.80 -8.58
C ILE A 50 7.62 19.11 -8.12
N PRO A 51 7.06 19.17 -6.90
CA PRO A 51 6.50 20.40 -6.37
C PRO A 51 7.64 21.41 -6.15
N TYR A 52 7.39 22.71 -6.36
CA TYR A 52 8.37 23.77 -6.12
C TYR A 52 9.75 23.50 -6.73
N ALA A 53 9.82 23.11 -8.01
CA ALA A 53 11.07 22.70 -8.66
C ALA A 53 12.20 23.77 -8.65
N ASP A 54 11.85 25.05 -8.49
CA ASP A 54 12.79 26.16 -8.39
C ASP A 54 13.45 26.30 -7.00
N ASP A 55 12.87 25.66 -5.98
CA ASP A 55 13.32 25.74 -4.57
C ASP A 55 13.43 24.33 -3.96
N PRO A 56 14.65 23.77 -3.88
CA PRO A 56 14.87 22.41 -3.40
C PRO A 56 14.41 22.17 -1.95
N GLU A 57 14.61 23.14 -1.05
CA GLU A 57 14.24 22.97 0.36
C GLU A 57 12.72 22.89 0.50
N LYS A 58 12.01 23.84 -0.11
CA LYS A 58 10.55 23.87 -0.11
C LYS A 58 9.94 22.67 -0.84
N SER A 59 10.59 22.19 -1.91
CA SER A 59 10.18 20.98 -2.61
C SER A 59 10.20 19.76 -1.69
N LEU A 60 11.31 19.54 -0.98
CA LEU A 60 11.48 18.40 -0.10
C LEU A 60 10.51 18.45 1.09
N GLU A 61 10.25 19.63 1.65
CA GLU A 61 9.26 19.80 2.72
C GLU A 61 7.85 19.43 2.26
N GLU A 62 7.43 19.91 1.08
CA GLU A 62 6.11 19.58 0.53
C GLU A 62 6.00 18.09 0.16
N GLN A 63 7.06 17.50 -0.41
CA GLN A 63 7.12 16.07 -0.65
C GLN A 63 6.99 15.27 0.66
N ALA A 64 7.67 15.67 1.73
CA ALA A 64 7.59 15.01 3.04
C ALA A 64 6.17 15.11 3.61
N ARG A 65 5.52 16.26 3.49
CA ARG A 65 4.12 16.46 3.90
C ARG A 65 3.17 15.53 3.15
N ILE A 66 3.32 15.42 1.82
CA ILE A 66 2.52 14.52 0.98
C ILE A 66 2.76 13.07 1.39
N VAL A 67 4.03 12.67 1.53
CA VAL A 67 4.42 11.32 1.94
C VAL A 67 3.83 10.96 3.30
N ALA A 68 3.90 11.84 4.29
CA ALA A 68 3.36 11.56 5.61
C ALA A 68 1.85 11.27 5.59
N ILE A 69 1.10 11.97 4.74
CA ILE A 69 -0.34 11.74 4.57
C ILE A 69 -0.58 10.39 3.89
N LEU A 70 0.12 10.12 2.77
CA LEU A 70 -0.07 8.89 2.00
C LEU A 70 0.39 7.64 2.77
N ASP A 71 1.51 7.72 3.50
CA ASP A 71 2.00 6.64 4.35
C ASP A 71 1.02 6.33 5.48
N LYS A 72 0.36 7.34 6.05
CA LYS A 72 -0.68 7.12 7.06
C LYS A 72 -1.87 6.35 6.49
N PHE A 73 -2.32 6.69 5.28
CA PHE A 73 -3.41 5.96 4.62
C PHE A 73 -2.99 4.54 4.22
N ASP A 74 -1.79 4.37 3.66
CA ASP A 74 -1.24 3.07 3.28
C ASP A 74 -1.11 2.15 4.50
N THR A 75 -0.56 2.67 5.61
CA THR A 75 -0.43 1.93 6.86
C THR A 75 -1.81 1.50 7.38
N LEU A 76 -2.77 2.41 7.43
CA LEU A 76 -4.12 2.10 7.90
C LEU A 76 -4.81 1.05 7.02
N ALA A 77 -4.69 1.14 5.70
CA ALA A 77 -5.41 0.27 4.78
C ALA A 77 -4.75 -1.11 4.58
N ASN A 78 -3.42 -1.15 4.51
CA ASN A 78 -2.68 -2.31 4.02
C ASN A 78 -1.80 -2.98 5.08
N SER A 79 -1.54 -2.34 6.23
CA SER A 79 -0.67 -2.93 7.25
C SER A 79 -1.29 -4.16 7.90
N ILE A 80 -0.57 -5.28 7.87
CA ILE A 80 -0.95 -6.53 8.54
C ILE A 80 -0.67 -6.50 10.05
N SER A 81 0.11 -5.54 10.54
CA SER A 81 0.45 -5.43 11.97
C SER A 81 -0.47 -4.47 12.72
N GLU A 82 -0.88 -3.37 12.08
CA GLU A 82 -1.58 -2.26 12.77
C GLU A 82 -2.73 -1.63 11.94
N GLY A 83 -3.02 -2.16 10.75
CA GLY A 83 -4.06 -1.65 9.86
C GLY A 83 -5.39 -2.41 9.95
N LEU A 84 -6.31 -2.08 9.05
CA LEU A 84 -7.60 -2.74 8.87
C LEU A 84 -7.50 -4.28 8.71
N PRO A 85 -6.53 -4.85 7.97
CA PRO A 85 -6.40 -6.30 7.86
C PRO A 85 -6.23 -6.99 9.22
N ARG A 86 -5.46 -6.36 10.13
CA ARG A 86 -5.27 -6.87 11.50
C ARG A 86 -6.56 -6.84 12.30
N GLU A 87 -7.29 -5.74 12.25
CA GLU A 87 -8.57 -5.60 12.94
C GLU A 87 -9.59 -6.62 12.41
N ILE A 88 -9.67 -6.81 11.09
CA ILE A 88 -10.57 -7.80 10.47
C ILE A 88 -10.25 -9.21 10.96
N GLU A 89 -8.97 -9.60 10.99
CA GLU A 89 -8.54 -10.91 11.49
C GLU A 89 -8.97 -11.13 12.95
N LEU A 90 -8.77 -10.13 13.81
CA LEU A 90 -9.16 -10.19 15.21
C LEU A 90 -10.68 -10.26 15.39
N ARG A 91 -11.45 -9.50 14.59
CA ARG A 91 -12.92 -9.54 14.61
C ARG A 91 -13.48 -10.86 14.12
N GLN A 92 -12.86 -11.48 13.12
CA GLN A 92 -13.22 -12.82 12.66
C GLN A 92 -12.99 -13.87 13.75
N LYS A 93 -11.84 -13.82 14.43
CA LYS A 93 -11.53 -14.71 15.57
C LYS A 93 -12.53 -14.53 16.71
N GLN A 94 -12.81 -13.27 17.06
CA GLN A 94 -13.80 -12.93 18.08
C GLN A 94 -15.19 -13.47 17.71
N TYR A 95 -15.62 -13.25 16.46
CA TYR A 95 -16.90 -13.74 15.96
C TYR A 95 -17.00 -15.26 16.03
N ALA A 96 -15.98 -15.99 15.57
CA ALA A 96 -15.97 -17.45 15.58
C ALA A 96 -16.10 -18.00 17.01
N TYR A 97 -15.34 -17.44 17.96
CA TYR A 97 -15.40 -17.83 19.37
C TYR A 97 -16.82 -17.65 19.96
N PHE A 98 -17.43 -16.47 19.78
CA PHE A 98 -18.76 -16.22 20.32
C PHE A 98 -19.87 -16.98 19.59
N ARG A 99 -19.74 -17.20 18.28
CA ARG A 99 -20.64 -18.06 17.51
C ARG A 99 -20.65 -19.48 18.09
N ASP A 100 -19.47 -20.05 18.30
CA ASP A 100 -19.35 -21.43 18.79
C ASP A 100 -19.84 -21.55 20.24
N LEU A 101 -19.58 -20.55 21.08
CA LEU A 101 -20.12 -20.48 22.44
C LEU A 101 -21.66 -20.40 22.45
N LEU A 102 -22.26 -19.51 21.65
CA LEU A 102 -23.72 -19.32 21.61
C LEU A 102 -24.44 -20.52 21.01
N LEU A 103 -23.81 -21.22 20.07
CA LEU A 103 -24.37 -22.42 19.43
C LEU A 103 -23.92 -23.72 20.12
N SER A 104 -23.17 -23.63 21.22
CA SER A 104 -22.91 -24.75 22.12
C SER A 104 -24.07 -24.88 23.10
N PHE A 105 -24.94 -25.86 22.85
CA PHE A 105 -26.00 -26.19 23.79
C PHE A 105 -25.51 -27.30 24.73
N PRO A 106 -25.77 -27.20 26.05
CA PRO A 106 -25.55 -28.33 26.93
C PRO A 106 -26.38 -29.51 26.41
N LYS A 107 -25.75 -30.68 26.30
CA LYS A 107 -26.51 -31.92 26.04
C LYS A 107 -27.41 -32.15 27.25
N THR A 108 -28.70 -32.33 27.00
CA THR A 108 -29.65 -32.79 28.02
C THR A 108 -29.07 -34.08 28.59
N GLU A 109 -28.78 -34.10 29.89
CA GLU A 109 -28.43 -35.34 30.57
C GLU A 109 -29.63 -36.27 30.41
N GLU A 110 -29.46 -37.37 29.66
CA GLU A 110 -30.43 -38.46 29.65
C GLU A 110 -30.50 -38.98 31.08
N VAL A 111 -31.55 -38.59 31.80
CA VAL A 111 -31.89 -39.18 33.09
C VAL A 111 -32.30 -40.62 32.78
N GLU A 112 -31.36 -41.57 32.91
CA GLU A 112 -31.64 -43.00 32.85
C GLU A 112 -32.72 -43.33 33.91
N ALA A 113 -33.83 -43.90 33.44
CA ALA A 113 -34.99 -44.28 34.23
C ALA A 113 -34.89 -45.73 34.74
#